data_AF-A0A9D9AHS3-F1
#
_entry.id   AF-A0A9D9AHS3-F1
#
_cell.length_a   1.000
_cell.length_b   1.000
_cell.length_c   1.000
_cell.angle_alpha   90.00
_cell.angle_beta   90.00
_cell.angle_gamma   90.00
#
_symmetry.space_group_name_H-M   'P 1'
#
loop_
_entity.id
_entity.type
_entity.pdbx_description
1 polymer ?
#
loop_
_entity_poly.entity_id
_entity_poly.type
_entity_poly.pdbx_seq_one_letter_code
_entity_poly.pdbx_strand_id
1 'polypeptide(L)' 'MPKYRTHFELDIQDIDRIEASLTQRVGDLSRKVLSATGDSVAGKPDLTGLQNEIQQLRGLLGRIHEQKIWYAPKDYQPRG' A
#
# COMPACT_ATOMS: atom_id res chain seq x y z
N MET A 1 -26.31 18.72 -6.47
CA MET A 1 -25.40 17.74 -5.80
C MET A 1 -23.96 18.17 -6.07
N PRO A 2 -23.08 18.17 -5.05
CA PRO A 2 -21.66 18.47 -5.28
C PRO A 2 -21.05 17.42 -6.22
N LYS A 3 -20.37 17.88 -7.28
CA LYS A 3 -19.72 17.01 -8.27
C LYS A 3 -18.35 16.62 -7.72
N TYR A 4 -18.12 15.32 -7.51
CA TYR A 4 -16.83 14.82 -7.05
C TYR A 4 -15.73 15.08 -8.09
N ARG A 5 -14.51 15.40 -7.62
CA ARG A 5 -13.32 15.44 -8.49
C ARG A 5 -12.91 14.01 -8.81
N THR A 6 -12.94 13.68 -10.09
CA THR A 6 -12.54 12.37 -10.62
C THR A 6 -11.18 12.42 -11.33
N HIS A 7 -10.57 13.61 -11.44
CA HIS A 7 -9.26 13.80 -12.05
C HIS A 7 -8.31 14.41 -11.01
N PHE A 8 -7.14 13.80 -10.90
CA PHE A 8 -6.05 14.23 -10.02
C PHE A 8 -4.79 14.25 -10.87
N GLU A 9 -4.01 15.33 -10.75
CA GLU A 9 -2.68 15.43 -11.33
C GLU A 9 -1.70 14.97 -10.25
N LEU A 10 -1.03 13.85 -10.50
CA LEU A 10 0.06 13.33 -9.69
C LEU A 10 1.25 13.11 -10.62
N ASP A 11 2.42 13.61 -10.24
CA ASP A 11 3.63 13.29 -10.97
C ASP A 11 4.19 11.92 -10.54
N ILE A 12 5.20 11.44 -11.26
CA ILE A 12 5.84 10.15 -10.95
C ILE A 12 6.50 10.18 -9.56
N GLN A 13 7.03 11.33 -9.11
CA GLN A 13 7.68 11.44 -7.80
C GLN A 13 6.67 11.36 -6.66
N ASP A 14 5.49 11.93 -6.83
CA ASP A 14 4.37 11.84 -5.89
C ASP A 14 3.88 10.39 -5.80
N ILE A 15 3.76 9.71 -6.94
CA ILE A 15 3.43 8.28 -7.00
C ILE A 15 4.48 7.45 -6.24
N ASP A 16 5.77 7.72 -6.44
CA ASP A 16 6.86 7.03 -5.75
C ASP A 16 6.81 7.23 -4.23
N ARG A 17 6.51 8.46 -3.79
CA ARG A 17 6.36 8.77 -2.36
C ARG A 17 5.16 8.06 -1.74
N ILE A 18 4.05 7.98 -2.47
CA ILE A 18 2.87 7.22 -2.04
C ILE A 18 3.21 5.73 -1.95
N GLU A 19 3.86 5.17 -2.96
CA GLU A 19 4.30 3.76 -3.00
C GLU A 19 5.22 3.43 -1.81
N ALA A 20 6.21 4.28 -1.53
CA ALA A 20 7.13 4.11 -0.39
C ALA A 20 6.38 4.15 0.95
N SER A 21 5.46 5.12 1.12
CA SER A 21 4.68 5.27 2.35
C SER A 21 3.73 4.09 2.60
N LEU A 22 3.07 3.61 1.55
CA LEU A 22 2.19 2.43 1.61
C LEU A 22 3.00 1.16 1.93
N THR A 23 4.17 1.00 1.32
CA THR A 23 5.08 -0.12 1.58
C THR A 23 5.55 -0.13 3.04
N GLN A 24 5.94 1.03 3.57
CA GLN A 24 6.32 1.16 4.98
C GLN A 24 5.15 0.77 5.90
N ARG A 25 3.93 1.24 5.62
CA ARG A 25 2.74 0.93 6.41
C ARG A 25 2.42 -0.57 6.39
N VAL A 26 2.54 -1.24 5.25
CA VAL A 26 2.39 -2.70 5.15
C VAL A 26 3.41 -3.42 6.04
N GLY A 27 4.66 -2.96 6.06
CA GLY A 27 5.70 -3.49 6.93
C GLY A 27 5.38 -3.32 8.42
N ASP A 28 4.89 -2.14 8.82
CA ASP A 28 4.47 -1.85 10.20
C ASP A 28 3.32 -2.75 10.66
N LEU A 29 2.28 -2.88 9.83
CA LEU A 29 1.13 -3.74 10.14
C LEU A 29 1.53 -5.21 10.22
N SER A 30 2.40 -5.66 9.31
CA SER A 30 2.90 -7.04 9.31
C SER A 30 3.69 -7.34 10.59
N ARG A 31 4.52 -6.41 11.06
CA ARG A 31 5.21 -6.52 12.36
C ARG A 31 4.22 -6.62 13.53
N LYS A 32 3.17 -5.79 13.53
CA LYS A 32 2.11 -5.84 14.57
C LYS A 32 1.38 -7.18 14.60
N VAL A 33 1.09 -7.77 13.44
CA VAL A 33 0.49 -9.11 13.35
C VAL A 33 1.42 -10.17 13.92
N LEU A 34 2.72 -10.11 13.60
CA LEU A 34 3.72 -11.04 14.12
C LEU A 34 3.88 -10.93 15.64
N SER A 35 4.02 -9.72 16.18
CA SER A 35 4.13 -9.50 17.63
C SER A 35 2.88 -9.98 18.39
N ALA A 36 1.70 -9.76 17.81
CA ALA A 36 0.43 -10.20 18.39
C ALA A 36 0.23 -11.72 18.36
N THR A 37 0.95 -12.45 17.51
CA THR A 37 0.88 -13.91 17.42
C THR A 37 1.85 -14.58 18.41
N GLY A 38 2.94 -13.90 18.78
CA GLY A 38 3.94 -14.39 19.74
C GLY A 38 3.54 -14.25 21.21
N ASP A 39 2.86 -13.15 21.56
CA ASP A 39 2.43 -12.89 22.94
C ASP A 39 1.01 -13.43 23.18
N SER A 40 0.92 -14.70 23.56
CA SER A 40 -0.29 -15.22 24.20
C SER A 40 -0.43 -14.60 25.58
N VAL A 41 -1.23 -13.53 25.75
CA VAL A 41 -2.01 -13.19 26.97
C VAL A 41 -2.69 -11.83 26.79
N ALA A 42 -4.01 -11.80 27.03
CA ALA A 42 -4.87 -10.66 27.35
C ALA A 42 -4.84 -9.41 26.43
N GLY A 43 -5.81 -9.34 25.51
CA GLY A 43 -6.06 -8.16 24.68
C GLY A 43 -5.75 -8.42 23.22
N LYS A 44 -6.48 -9.33 22.57
CA LYS A 44 -6.29 -9.66 21.15
C LYS A 44 -6.44 -8.38 20.32
N PRO A 45 -5.39 -7.86 19.67
CA PRO A 45 -5.60 -6.91 18.59
C PRO A 45 -6.46 -7.58 17.53
N ASP A 46 -7.29 -6.81 16.83
CA ASP A 46 -8.11 -7.32 15.73
C ASP A 46 -7.21 -7.78 14.57
N LEU A 47 -6.72 -9.02 14.67
CA LEU A 47 -5.84 -9.64 13.68
C LEU A 47 -6.49 -9.69 12.31
N THR A 48 -7.80 -9.94 12.27
CA THR A 48 -8.58 -9.97 11.03
C THR A 48 -8.62 -8.59 10.39
N GLY A 49 -8.87 -7.53 11.18
CA GLY A 49 -8.82 -6.15 10.72
C GLY A 49 -7.44 -5.76 10.16
N LEU A 50 -6.36 -6.12 10.86
CA LEU A 50 -4.99 -5.84 10.42
C LEU A 50 -4.64 -6.57 9.12
N GLN A 51 -5.03 -7.85 8.98
CA GLN A 51 -4.82 -8.62 7.77
C GLN A 51 -5.60 -8.06 6.58
N ASN A 52 -6.85 -7.64 6.81
CA ASN A 52 -7.66 -6.98 5.79
C ASN A 52 -7.05 -5.66 5.32
N GLU A 53 -6.53 -4.83 6.25
CA GLU A 53 -5.84 -3.58 5.89
C GLU A 53 -4.59 -3.86 5.04
N ILE A 54 -3.77 -4.85 5.42
CA ILE A 54 -2.60 -5.27 4.63
C ILE A 54 -3.03 -5.69 3.21
N GLN A 55 -4.09 -6.47 3.07
CA GLN A 55 -4.58 -6.92 1.77
C GLN A 55 -5.04 -5.75 0.89
N GLN A 56 -5.75 -4.78 1.47
CA GLN A 56 -6.20 -3.58 0.77
C GLN A 56 -5.02 -2.71 0.30
N LEU A 57 -4.02 -2.51 1.16
CA LEU A 57 -2.83 -1.73 0.83
C LEU A 57 -2.00 -2.40 -0.27
N ARG A 58 -1.84 -3.73 -0.23
CA ARG A 58 -1.18 -4.50 -1.30
C ARG A 58 -1.92 -4.38 -2.64
N GLY A 59 -3.26 -4.45 -2.61
CA GLY A 59 -4.08 -4.24 -3.81
C GLY A 59 -3.98 -2.82 -4.37
N LEU A 60 -3.84 -1.81 -3.50
CA LEU A 60 -3.60 -0.44 -3.93
C LEU A 60 -2.20 -0.27 -4.54
N LEU A 61 -1.17 -0.82 -3.91
CA LEU A 61 0.20 -0.83 -4.43
C LEU A 61 0.27 -1.45 -5.83
N GLY A 62 -0.41 -2.58 -6.06
CA GLY A 62 -0.48 -3.18 -7.40
C GLY A 62 -1.06 -2.25 -8.46
N ARG A 63 -2.19 -1.58 -8.15
CA ARG A 63 -2.82 -0.62 -9.07
C ARG A 63 -1.94 0.61 -9.33
N ILE A 64 -1.26 1.11 -8.30
CA ILE A 64 -0.33 2.24 -8.43
C ILE A 64 0.87 1.83 -9.30
N HIS A 65 1.41 0.64 -9.08
CA HIS A 65 2.52 0.10 -9.86
C HIS A 65 2.14 -0.04 -11.35
N GLU A 66 0.97 -0.58 -11.64
CA GLU A 66 0.42 -0.67 -13.00
C GLU A 66 0.30 0.71 -13.66
N GLN A 67 -0.20 1.72 -12.94
CA GLN A 67 -0.29 3.09 -13.45
C GLN A 67 1.10 3.68 -13.74
N LYS A 68 2.07 3.48 -12.84
CA LYS A 68 3.44 3.97 -13.01
C LYS A 68 4.16 3.33 -14.20
N ILE A 69 4.01 2.02 -14.43
CA ILE A 69 4.54 1.35 -15.63
C ILE A 69 3.97 1.98 -16.91
N TRP A 70 2.70 2.34 -16.90
CA TRP A 70 2.04 2.95 -18.06
C TRP A 70 2.60 4.34 -18.42
N TYR A 71 3.09 5.09 -17.43
CA TYR A 71 3.72 6.40 -17.61
C TYR A 71 5.25 6.33 -17.77
N ALA A 72 5.86 5.17 -17.54
CA ALA A 72 7.29 4.99 -17.76
C ALA A 72 7.59 4.95 -19.28
N PRO A 73 8.73 5.51 -19.72
CA PRO A 73 9.19 5.33 -21.11
C PRO A 73 9.27 3.84 -21.45
N LYS A 74 8.96 3.46 -22.70
CA LYS A 74 8.91 2.05 -23.15
C LYS A 74 10.20 1.24 -22.90
N ASP A 75 11.31 1.93 -22.65
CA ASP A 75 12.61 1.33 -22.33
C ASP A 75 12.83 1.08 -20.82
N TYR A 76 11.85 1.36 -19.95
CA TYR A 76 11.95 1.09 -18.52
C TYR A 76 11.83 -0.42 -18.25
N GLN A 77 12.98 -1.10 -18.14
CA GLN A 77 13.07 -2.44 -17.58
C GLN A 77 13.20 -2.35 -16.05
N PRO A 78 12.22 -2.84 -15.26
CA PRO A 78 12.39 -2.94 -13.82
C PRO A 78 13.58 -3.89 -13.57
N ARG A 79 14.64 -3.36 -12.95
CA ARG A 79 15.74 -4.20 -12.46
C ARG A 79 15.18 -5.07 -11.34
N GLY A 80 15.21 -6.38 -11.57
CA GLY A 80 14.72 -7.40 -10.65
C GLY A 80 15.43 -7.41 -9.30
#